data_AF-U6M9W8-F1
#
_entry.id   AF-U6M9W8-F1
#
_cell.length_a   1.000
_cell.length_b   1.000
_cell.length_c   1.000
_cell.angle_alpha   90.00
_cell.angle_beta   90.00
_cell.angle_gamma   90.00
#
_symmetry.space_group_name_H-M   'P 1'
#
loop_
_entity.id
_entity.type
_entity.pdbx_description
1 polymer ?
#
loop_
_entity_poly.entity_id
_entity_poly.type
_entity_poly.pdbx_seq_one_letter_code
_entity_poly.pdbx_strand_id
1 'polypeptide(L)'
;PEQKEQHSAQEESKQPHLQLQKHGEQVKQQERQVTATEQVGQEQEQIRQRQGHQEKPKLQEEGETRQLQPADEVSAQLEEDEWIFQVSPAGEAEPSGSQEALQPYARGTAAGPSTSENVTREEVPGLAQALAAFSGSASGVSRDKGAAVPGMGAAAAAPAGMPAGGRPSADPFSAASATAGGGNKLSAPLLASLLTSRIGAGEALAEAAPAADSRLMAPVATPAQQELPGPVELSPADLVNHPFVRLPVPKLSKVHQVIVVDFERALTTAIGTRSAIPSLQKARQLLALEVVDVSDMMEMAVVAAELIEHAYHYECQDLSRHHTFRAVKRLGVRFLILDAVVSILTVLRQTPDPKLWERFTDAISDAAPPPTERANFAARTLFFTHLTQKLSSAIQLLKRAQRPEPAELLKIKRMLFCSEYSPSGLKQREFDSWRADDSNRFFALELLSPQEIEMYTH
;
A
#
# COMPACT_ATOMS: atom_id res chain seq x y z
N PRO A 1 44.35 49.19 -52.34
CA PRO A 1 42.89 49.11 -52.14
C PRO A 1 42.25 48.00 -52.97
N GLU A 2 42.55 47.92 -54.28
CA GLU A 2 41.97 46.92 -55.20
C GLU A 2 42.34 45.46 -54.88
N GLN A 3 43.54 45.16 -54.38
CA GLN A 3 43.90 43.78 -53.99
C GLN A 3 43.12 43.25 -52.77
N LYS A 4 42.58 44.14 -51.92
CA LYS A 4 41.86 43.74 -50.71
C LYS A 4 40.39 43.39 -51.02
N GLU A 5 39.80 44.05 -52.03
CA GLU A 5 38.46 43.70 -52.55
C GLU A 5 38.46 42.36 -53.30
N GLN A 6 39.51 42.06 -54.07
CA GLN A 6 39.60 40.77 -54.78
C GLN A 6 39.68 39.57 -53.82
N HIS A 7 40.35 39.72 -52.66
CA HIS A 7 40.38 38.66 -51.65
C HIS A 7 39.03 38.47 -50.95
N SER A 8 38.29 39.54 -50.68
CA SER A 8 36.98 39.46 -50.01
C SER A 8 35.92 38.78 -50.89
N ALA A 9 35.90 39.11 -52.19
CA ALA A 9 34.96 38.49 -53.14
C ALA A 9 35.23 36.99 -53.33
N GLN A 10 36.49 36.55 -53.20
CA GLN A 10 36.85 35.14 -53.35
C GLN A 10 36.50 34.27 -52.12
N GLU A 11 36.47 34.86 -50.92
CA GLU A 11 36.03 34.15 -49.70
C GLU A 11 34.50 33.98 -49.65
N GLU A 12 33.75 35.00 -50.08
CA GLU A 12 32.28 34.97 -50.07
C GLU A 12 31.72 33.89 -51.02
N SER A 13 32.43 33.62 -52.14
CA SER A 13 32.10 32.54 -53.06
C SER A 13 32.25 31.12 -52.48
N LYS A 14 33.08 30.92 -51.44
CA LYS A 14 33.35 29.57 -50.89
C LYS A 14 32.39 29.16 -49.79
N GLN A 15 31.75 30.12 -49.14
CA GLN A 15 30.85 29.88 -48.01
C GLN A 15 29.60 29.04 -48.36
N PRO A 16 28.88 29.25 -49.49
CA PRO A 16 27.71 28.44 -49.80
C PRO A 16 28.07 26.98 -50.15
N HIS A 17 29.24 26.75 -50.74
CA HIS A 17 29.71 25.40 -51.06
C HIS A 17 29.99 24.58 -49.79
N LEU A 18 30.59 25.22 -48.77
CA LEU A 18 30.86 24.57 -47.49
C LEU A 18 29.57 24.20 -46.73
N GLN A 19 28.53 25.03 -46.82
CA GLN A 19 27.23 24.74 -46.21
C GLN A 19 26.53 23.57 -46.90
N LEU A 20 26.57 23.51 -48.24
CA LEU A 20 25.97 22.42 -48.99
C LEU A 20 26.65 21.07 -48.69
N GLN A 21 27.98 21.09 -48.54
CA GLN A 21 28.75 19.89 -48.16
C GLN A 21 28.37 19.39 -46.75
N LYS A 22 28.31 20.29 -45.77
CA LYS A 22 27.88 19.93 -44.40
C LYS A 22 26.47 19.36 -44.36
N HIS A 23 25.56 19.93 -45.14
CA HIS A 23 24.19 19.41 -45.22
C HIS A 23 24.15 17.99 -45.82
N GLY A 24 24.93 17.73 -46.87
CA GLY A 24 25.04 16.40 -47.46
C GLY A 24 25.60 15.34 -46.52
N GLU A 25 26.57 15.69 -45.67
CA GLU A 25 27.12 14.78 -44.65
C GLU A 25 26.10 14.49 -43.55
N GLN A 26 25.34 15.49 -43.11
CA GLN A 26 24.30 15.32 -42.10
C GLN A 26 23.17 14.40 -42.59
N VAL A 27 22.73 14.56 -43.84
CA VAL A 27 21.70 13.69 -44.44
C VAL A 27 22.18 12.24 -44.50
N LYS A 28 23.43 11.99 -44.91
CA LYS A 28 24.00 10.63 -44.92
C LYS A 28 24.10 10.02 -43.53
N GLN A 29 24.35 10.82 -42.50
CA GLN A 29 24.41 10.33 -41.12
C GLN A 29 23.02 9.96 -40.60
N GLN A 30 22.00 10.75 -40.92
CA GLN A 30 20.61 10.46 -40.57
C GLN A 30 20.11 9.19 -41.25
N GLU A 31 20.43 8.99 -42.53
CA GLU A 31 20.04 7.80 -43.31
C GLU A 31 20.67 6.50 -42.76
N ARG A 32 21.90 6.58 -42.24
CA ARG A 32 22.55 5.45 -41.54
C ARG A 32 21.87 5.10 -40.22
N GLN A 33 21.38 6.09 -39.48
CA GLN A 33 20.67 5.85 -38.22
C GLN A 33 19.31 5.18 -38.47
N VAL A 34 18.56 5.66 -39.47
CA VAL A 34 17.25 5.08 -39.83
C VAL A 34 17.40 3.61 -40.24
N THR A 35 18.38 3.30 -41.09
CA THR A 35 18.63 1.91 -41.52
C THR A 35 19.00 0.98 -40.35
N ALA A 36 19.75 1.48 -39.36
CA ALA A 36 20.11 0.70 -38.18
C ALA A 36 18.91 0.40 -37.28
N THR A 37 18.02 1.38 -37.09
CA THR A 37 16.80 1.19 -36.28
C THR A 37 15.83 0.20 -36.93
N GLU A 38 15.71 0.23 -38.26
CA GLU A 38 14.85 -0.70 -39.01
C GLU A 38 15.36 -2.15 -38.93
N GLN A 39 16.68 -2.37 -38.95
CA GLN A 39 17.25 -3.71 -38.77
C GLN A 39 16.97 -4.30 -37.38
N VAL A 40 17.08 -3.50 -36.32
CA VAL A 40 16.76 -3.94 -34.95
C VAL A 40 15.28 -4.33 -34.82
N GLY A 41 14.38 -3.56 -35.45
CA GLY A 41 12.95 -3.88 -35.48
C GLY A 41 12.66 -5.21 -36.19
N GLN A 42 13.28 -5.45 -37.35
CA GLN A 42 13.10 -6.71 -38.09
C GLN A 42 13.64 -7.94 -37.34
N GLU A 43 14.75 -7.80 -36.63
CA GLU A 43 15.31 -8.91 -35.82
C GLU A 43 14.39 -9.26 -34.65
N GLN A 44 13.82 -8.24 -33.97
CA GLN A 44 12.89 -8.46 -32.87
C GLN A 44 11.57 -9.11 -33.33
N GLU A 45 11.08 -8.75 -34.52
CA GLU A 45 9.91 -9.39 -35.16
C GLU A 45 10.18 -10.88 -35.45
N GLN A 46 11.37 -11.22 -35.98
CA GLN A 46 11.76 -12.62 -36.21
C GLN A 46 11.82 -13.45 -34.93
N ILE A 47 12.34 -12.88 -33.84
CA ILE A 47 12.39 -13.55 -32.54
C ILE A 47 10.97 -13.85 -32.03
N ARG A 48 10.04 -12.90 -32.15
CA ARG A 48 8.63 -13.09 -31.80
C ARG A 48 7.97 -14.20 -32.62
N GLN A 49 8.22 -14.24 -33.93
CA GLN A 49 7.66 -15.28 -34.79
C GLN A 49 8.21 -16.68 -34.45
N ARG A 50 9.49 -16.80 -34.06
CA ARG A 50 10.08 -18.08 -33.62
C ARG A 50 9.49 -18.58 -32.30
N GLN A 51 9.23 -17.68 -31.36
CA GLN A 51 8.66 -18.04 -30.05
C GLN A 51 7.20 -18.51 -30.18
N GLY A 52 6.39 -17.88 -31.04
CA GLY A 52 4.99 -18.27 -31.24
C GLY A 52 4.77 -19.62 -31.94
N HIS A 53 5.80 -20.22 -32.56
CA HIS A 53 5.67 -21.53 -33.24
C HIS A 53 6.08 -22.73 -32.38
N GLN A 54 6.67 -22.55 -31.20
CA GLN A 54 7.04 -23.68 -30.33
C GLN A 54 5.93 -24.09 -29.35
N GLU A 55 4.88 -23.30 -29.14
CA GLU A 55 3.80 -23.60 -28.19
C GLU A 55 2.57 -24.29 -28.82
N LYS A 56 2.80 -25.32 -29.63
CA LYS A 56 1.74 -26.26 -30.03
C LYS A 56 2.05 -27.65 -29.49
N PRO A 57 1.60 -28.02 -28.28
CA PRO A 57 1.75 -29.38 -27.81
C PRO A 57 0.83 -30.31 -28.60
N LYS A 58 1.45 -31.34 -29.20
CA LYS A 58 0.77 -32.56 -29.66
C LYS A 58 0.06 -33.20 -28.47
N LEU A 59 -1.24 -33.04 -28.41
CA LEU A 59 -2.14 -33.85 -27.59
C LEU A 59 -3.06 -34.61 -28.54
N GLN A 60 -2.54 -35.70 -29.10
CA GLN A 60 -3.38 -36.71 -29.75
C GLN A 60 -2.67 -38.06 -29.78
N GLU A 61 -3.38 -39.06 -29.27
CA GLU A 61 -3.19 -40.52 -29.39
C GLU A 61 -2.09 -41.21 -28.57
N GLU A 62 -2.49 -41.72 -27.40
CA GLU A 62 -2.33 -43.12 -26.95
C GLU A 62 -3.33 -43.28 -25.78
N GLY A 63 -4.31 -44.19 -25.79
CA GLY A 63 -4.19 -45.60 -26.11
C GLY A 63 -4.41 -46.37 -24.80
N GLU A 64 -5.57 -47.01 -24.69
CA GLU A 64 -6.05 -47.79 -23.55
C GLU A 64 -5.02 -48.76 -22.95
N THR A 65 -4.90 -48.76 -21.61
CA THR A 65 -4.86 -49.91 -20.67
C THR A 65 -3.89 -49.66 -19.52
N ARG A 66 -4.41 -49.40 -18.31
CA ARG A 66 -4.15 -50.21 -17.11
C ARG A 66 -4.82 -49.64 -15.86
N GLN A 67 -5.19 -50.60 -15.01
CA GLN A 67 -5.98 -50.52 -13.81
C GLN A 67 -5.27 -49.78 -12.65
N LEU A 68 -6.10 -49.08 -11.87
CA LEU A 68 -6.05 -48.93 -10.41
C LEU A 68 -4.70 -48.57 -9.76
N GLN A 69 -4.55 -47.30 -9.36
CA GLN A 69 -4.21 -46.88 -7.98
C GLN A 69 -4.36 -45.34 -7.80
N PRO A 70 -4.60 -44.85 -6.56
CA PRO A 70 -5.02 -43.48 -6.28
C PRO A 70 -3.83 -42.51 -6.26
N ALA A 71 -4.05 -41.34 -6.87
CA ALA A 71 -3.05 -40.28 -7.00
C ALA A 71 -2.99 -39.40 -5.73
N ASP A 72 -1.78 -39.23 -5.21
CA ASP A 72 -1.39 -38.06 -4.42
C ASP A 72 -1.33 -36.85 -5.35
N GLU A 73 -2.15 -35.84 -5.06
CA GLU A 73 -2.20 -34.56 -5.77
C GLU A 73 -0.93 -33.74 -5.52
N VAL A 74 -0.04 -33.75 -6.50
CA VAL A 74 1.05 -32.78 -6.62
C VAL A 74 0.43 -31.43 -7.00
N SER A 75 0.36 -30.53 -6.02
CA SER A 75 -0.04 -29.13 -6.23
C SER A 75 0.90 -28.46 -7.23
N ALA A 76 0.34 -28.05 -8.36
CA ALA A 76 1.01 -27.19 -9.33
C ALA A 76 1.41 -25.87 -8.65
N GLN A 77 2.72 -25.69 -8.51
CA GLN A 77 3.37 -24.47 -8.07
C GLN A 77 3.22 -23.43 -9.20
N LEU A 78 2.14 -22.65 -9.14
CA LEU A 78 1.91 -21.52 -10.05
C LEU A 78 3.01 -20.48 -9.80
N GLU A 79 3.84 -20.20 -10.80
CA GLU A 79 4.88 -19.15 -10.74
C GLU A 79 4.25 -17.80 -10.35
N GLU A 80 4.50 -17.38 -9.10
CA GLU A 80 4.17 -16.06 -8.57
C GLU A 80 5.42 -15.17 -8.63
N ASP A 81 5.99 -14.88 -9.81
CA ASP A 81 7.21 -14.03 -9.89
C ASP A 81 7.36 -13.21 -11.20
N GLU A 82 6.33 -12.47 -11.63
CA GLU A 82 6.46 -11.47 -12.72
C GLU A 82 5.73 -10.14 -12.44
N TRP A 83 5.89 -9.56 -11.25
CA TRP A 83 5.21 -8.29 -10.89
C TRP A 83 6.07 -7.02 -11.01
N ILE A 84 7.03 -6.98 -11.95
CA ILE A 84 7.67 -5.72 -12.37
C ILE A 84 7.86 -5.67 -13.90
N PHE A 85 6.77 -5.60 -14.66
CA PHE A 85 6.79 -5.02 -16.01
C PHE A 85 5.57 -4.12 -16.21
N GLN A 86 5.64 -2.90 -15.67
CA GLN A 86 5.08 -1.79 -16.43
C GLN A 86 6.15 -1.40 -17.45
N VAL A 87 5.92 -1.76 -18.71
CA VAL A 87 6.70 -1.26 -19.84
C VAL A 87 6.39 0.22 -19.97
N SER A 88 7.26 1.07 -19.38
CA SER A 88 7.31 2.48 -19.74
C SER A 88 8.09 2.63 -21.07
N PRO A 89 7.68 3.55 -21.97
CA PRO A 89 8.40 3.78 -23.22
C PRO A 89 9.78 4.38 -22.91
N ALA A 90 10.83 3.77 -23.47
CA ALA A 90 12.22 4.18 -23.28
C ALA A 90 12.44 5.60 -23.81
N GLY A 91 12.73 6.53 -22.90
CA GLY A 91 13.32 7.83 -23.19
C GLY A 91 14.85 7.73 -23.21
N GLU A 92 15.46 8.58 -24.04
CA GLU A 92 16.85 8.63 -24.48
C GLU A 92 17.92 8.51 -23.37
N ALA A 93 18.96 7.71 -23.67
CA ALA A 93 20.16 7.59 -22.85
C ALA A 93 21.24 8.57 -23.32
N GLU A 94 21.76 9.34 -22.37
CA GLU A 94 22.95 10.19 -22.45
C GLU A 94 24.23 9.34 -22.19
N PRO A 95 25.34 9.52 -22.93
CA PRO A 95 26.55 8.71 -22.75
C PRO A 95 27.54 9.34 -21.75
N SER A 96 27.98 8.55 -20.77
CA SER A 96 29.11 8.89 -19.89
C SER A 96 30.33 8.02 -20.23
N GLY A 97 31.48 8.68 -20.41
CA GLY A 97 32.73 8.08 -20.83
C GLY A 97 33.82 8.08 -19.77
N SER A 98 34.70 7.09 -19.93
CA SER A 98 36.14 7.10 -19.59
C SER A 98 36.56 6.82 -18.14
N GLN A 99 37.03 5.58 -17.95
CA GLN A 99 38.00 5.17 -16.94
C GLN A 99 39.40 5.61 -17.34
N GLU A 100 40.18 6.18 -16.41
CA GLU A 100 41.63 6.24 -16.53
C GLU A 100 42.29 5.94 -15.18
N ALA A 101 43.36 5.16 -15.27
CA ALA A 101 44.08 4.50 -14.19
C ALA A 101 45.14 5.39 -13.54
N LEU A 102 45.40 5.26 -12.23
CA LEU A 102 46.72 5.57 -11.64
C LEU A 102 47.04 4.70 -10.42
N GLN A 103 48.34 4.41 -10.31
CA GLN A 103 49.03 3.55 -9.35
C GLN A 103 49.23 4.17 -7.95
N PRO A 104 49.62 3.38 -6.90
CA PRO A 104 49.82 3.87 -5.55
C PRO A 104 51.28 4.26 -5.25
N TYR A 105 51.45 5.33 -4.47
CA TYR A 105 52.69 5.66 -3.75
C TYR A 105 52.45 5.66 -2.24
N ALA A 106 53.49 5.25 -1.52
CA ALA A 106 53.54 4.91 -0.10
C ALA A 106 53.79 6.10 0.86
N ARG A 107 53.85 5.75 2.17
CA ARG A 107 54.29 6.51 3.37
C ARG A 107 53.28 7.52 3.93
N GLY A 108 53.03 7.62 5.23
CA GLY A 108 53.61 7.03 6.43
C GLY A 108 53.35 7.96 7.62
N THR A 109 53.39 7.43 8.86
CA THR A 109 53.50 8.13 10.17
C THR A 109 52.33 9.06 10.56
N ALA A 110 51.94 9.29 11.82
CA ALA A 110 52.26 8.77 13.16
C ALA A 110 51.32 9.52 14.14
N ALA A 111 51.05 8.92 15.31
CA ALA A 111 50.55 9.55 16.55
C ALA A 111 49.18 10.26 16.49
N GLY A 112 48.30 10.27 17.48
CA GLY A 112 48.31 9.93 18.90
C GLY A 112 47.02 10.52 19.52
N PRO A 113 46.62 10.13 20.74
CA PRO A 113 45.24 10.24 21.24
C PRO A 113 45.01 11.43 22.21
N SER A 114 43.77 11.88 22.37
CA SER A 114 43.32 12.73 23.50
C SER A 114 41.78 12.66 23.60
N THR A 115 41.20 11.89 24.53
CA THR A 115 40.78 12.23 25.92
C THR A 115 39.72 13.32 26.08
N SER A 116 38.54 12.86 26.55
CA SER A 116 37.71 13.38 27.65
C SER A 116 36.97 14.73 27.44
N GLU A 117 35.81 15.02 28.03
CA GLU A 117 35.26 14.69 29.35
C GLU A 117 33.72 14.66 29.34
N ASN A 118 33.18 13.91 30.31
CA ASN A 118 31.77 13.86 30.70
C ASN A 118 31.36 15.15 31.41
N VAL A 119 30.17 15.68 31.10
CA VAL A 119 29.49 16.69 31.93
C VAL A 119 28.19 16.12 32.45
N THR A 120 28.21 15.84 33.76
CA THR A 120 27.10 15.45 34.61
C THR A 120 26.60 16.68 35.35
N ARG A 121 25.30 17.00 35.29
CA ARG A 121 24.61 17.84 36.29
C ARG A 121 23.09 17.65 36.17
N GLU A 122 22.49 16.81 37.01
CA GLU A 122 21.99 17.07 38.37
C GLU A 122 20.62 17.76 38.38
N GLU A 123 19.65 17.00 38.88
CA GLU A 123 18.22 17.25 39.02
C GLU A 123 17.93 18.17 40.23
N VAL A 124 16.85 18.95 40.13
CA VAL A 124 16.21 19.61 41.29
C VAL A 124 14.69 19.39 41.18
N PRO A 125 14.03 18.78 42.18
CA PRO A 125 12.59 18.57 42.18
C PRO A 125 11.84 19.57 43.08
N GLY A 126 10.64 19.94 42.64
CA GLY A 126 9.52 20.24 43.54
C GLY A 126 8.96 21.66 43.47
N LEU A 127 7.72 21.80 43.00
CA LEU A 127 6.64 22.47 43.74
C LEU A 127 5.30 22.29 43.02
N ALA A 128 4.37 21.66 43.73
CA ALA A 128 2.95 21.61 43.41
C ALA A 128 2.29 22.95 43.75
N GLN A 129 1.40 23.45 42.89
CA GLN A 129 0.31 24.29 43.34
C GLN A 129 -0.89 24.22 42.39
N ALA A 130 -2.05 24.17 43.03
CA ALA A 130 -3.33 23.80 42.49
C ALA A 130 -4.19 25.03 42.14
N LEU A 131 -5.19 24.78 41.27
CA LEU A 131 -6.51 25.44 41.16
C LEU A 131 -6.56 26.95 40.89
N ALA A 132 -7.14 27.32 39.73
CA ALA A 132 -8.24 28.27 39.69
C ALA A 132 -9.02 28.13 38.38
N ALA A 133 -10.32 27.90 38.52
CA ALA A 133 -11.33 28.01 37.48
C ALA A 133 -11.50 29.47 37.05
N PHE A 134 -11.64 29.73 35.75
CA PHE A 134 -12.26 30.96 35.26
C PHE A 134 -13.26 30.65 34.15
N SER A 135 -14.52 30.87 34.51
CA SER A 135 -15.65 31.07 33.61
C SER A 135 -15.63 32.52 33.12
N GLY A 136 -15.92 32.75 31.85
CA GLY A 136 -15.97 34.10 31.27
C GLY A 136 -16.47 34.13 29.84
N SER A 137 -17.78 34.29 29.68
CA SER A 137 -18.47 34.69 28.44
C SER A 137 -18.17 36.14 28.05
N ALA A 138 -18.00 36.39 26.74
CA ALA A 138 -18.40 37.60 25.98
C ALA A 138 -17.98 37.35 24.52
N SER A 139 -18.84 37.23 23.49
CA SER A 139 -19.82 38.17 22.93
C SER A 139 -19.22 39.51 22.46
N GLY A 140 -19.28 39.77 21.16
CA GLY A 140 -18.93 41.06 20.51
C GLY A 140 -18.31 40.88 19.11
N VAL A 141 -19.10 40.86 18.02
CA VAL A 141 -19.48 42.05 17.21
C VAL A 141 -18.26 42.63 16.46
N SER A 142 -18.10 42.26 15.19
CA SER A 142 -18.46 43.09 14.00
C SER A 142 -17.64 44.38 13.85
N ARG A 143 -16.76 44.41 12.83
CA ARG A 143 -16.70 45.55 11.91
C ARG A 143 -15.95 45.25 10.61
N ASP A 144 -16.72 45.41 9.55
CA ASP A 144 -16.36 45.68 8.17
C ASP A 144 -15.66 47.04 8.00
N LYS A 145 -14.61 47.12 7.18
CA LYS A 145 -14.33 48.28 6.30
C LYS A 145 -13.11 48.03 5.41
N GLY A 146 -13.34 48.09 4.10
CA GLY A 146 -12.33 47.96 3.06
C GLY A 146 -11.68 49.27 2.59
N ALA A 147 -11.28 49.19 1.31
CA ALA A 147 -10.59 50.16 0.45
C ALA A 147 -9.06 50.16 0.56
N ALA A 148 -8.26 50.42 -0.48
CA ALA A 148 -8.33 50.22 -1.93
C ALA A 148 -6.94 50.65 -2.48
N VAL A 149 -6.62 50.22 -3.71
CA VAL A 149 -5.68 50.82 -4.69
C VAL A 149 -4.13 50.69 -4.47
N PRO A 150 -3.28 50.96 -5.50
CA PRO A 150 -2.43 49.94 -6.12
C PRO A 150 -0.93 50.33 -6.13
N GLY A 151 -0.05 49.49 -6.69
CA GLY A 151 1.34 49.88 -6.89
C GLY A 151 2.10 48.99 -7.88
N MET A 152 2.26 49.49 -9.11
CA MET A 152 3.30 49.06 -10.05
C MET A 152 4.69 49.38 -9.50
N GLY A 153 5.66 48.50 -9.75
CA GLY A 153 7.07 48.78 -9.46
C GLY A 153 7.98 47.68 -10.00
N ALA A 154 8.61 47.96 -11.13
CA ALA A 154 9.58 47.12 -11.81
C ALA A 154 10.97 47.10 -11.11
N ALA A 155 11.83 46.23 -11.64
CA ALA A 155 13.31 46.26 -11.65
C ALA A 155 14.05 45.25 -10.75
N ALA A 156 14.53 44.20 -11.44
CA ALA A 156 15.91 43.74 -11.51
C ALA A 156 16.86 44.00 -10.32
N ALA A 157 17.38 42.90 -9.75
CA ALA A 157 18.82 42.69 -9.53
C ALA A 157 19.09 41.23 -9.17
N ALA A 158 20.04 40.60 -9.88
CA ALA A 158 20.73 39.40 -9.42
C ALA A 158 21.54 39.70 -8.14
N PRO A 159 21.90 38.68 -7.33
CA PRO A 159 23.25 38.17 -7.53
C PRO A 159 23.40 36.64 -7.33
N ALA A 160 24.57 36.21 -7.80
CA ALA A 160 25.19 34.90 -7.72
C ALA A 160 25.29 34.31 -6.29
N GLY A 161 25.52 32.99 -6.25
CA GLY A 161 26.25 32.35 -5.16
C GLY A 161 25.62 31.05 -4.65
N MET A 162 25.85 29.95 -5.36
CA MET A 162 25.78 28.61 -4.75
C MET A 162 27.04 28.38 -3.90
N PRO A 163 26.89 27.77 -2.72
CA PRO A 163 27.84 26.75 -2.32
C PRO A 163 27.13 25.42 -2.09
N ALA A 164 27.64 24.41 -2.79
CA ALA A 164 27.38 23.00 -2.54
C ALA A 164 28.03 22.58 -1.21
N GLY A 165 27.22 22.19 -0.23
CA GLY A 165 27.60 21.31 0.88
C GLY A 165 26.78 20.03 0.71
N GLY A 166 27.34 18.83 0.66
CA GLY A 166 28.25 18.26 1.65
C GLY A 166 27.52 17.07 2.26
N ARG A 167 27.48 15.94 1.53
CA ARG A 167 26.96 14.65 2.03
C ARG A 167 28.11 13.89 2.71
N PRO A 168 28.00 13.54 4.00
CA PRO A 168 28.81 12.49 4.59
C PRO A 168 28.14 11.13 4.36
N SER A 169 28.93 10.18 3.87
CA SER A 169 28.56 8.78 3.71
C SER A 169 29.17 7.96 4.84
N ALA A 170 28.35 7.02 5.31
CA ALA A 170 28.66 5.71 5.90
C ALA A 170 29.43 5.64 7.23
N ASP A 171 28.89 4.81 8.12
CA ASP A 171 29.68 3.98 9.02
C ASP A 171 28.94 2.66 9.32
N PRO A 172 29.63 1.64 9.85
CA PRO A 172 29.54 0.25 9.41
C PRO A 172 28.76 -0.65 10.38
N PHE A 173 28.24 -1.78 9.89
CA PHE A 173 27.79 -2.86 10.76
C PHE A 173 28.71 -4.08 10.67
N SER A 174 29.29 -4.34 11.83
CA SER A 174 30.13 -5.49 12.17
C SER A 174 29.29 -6.67 12.63
N ALA A 175 29.93 -7.85 12.61
CA ALA A 175 29.39 -9.19 12.72
C ALA A 175 28.81 -9.60 14.08
N ALA A 176 27.88 -10.56 14.04
CA ALA A 176 27.63 -11.71 14.95
C ALA A 176 26.19 -12.22 14.65
N SER A 177 25.76 -13.46 14.82
CA SER A 177 26.30 -14.65 15.46
C SER A 177 25.55 -15.85 14.88
N ALA A 178 26.25 -16.94 14.58
CA ALA A 178 25.63 -18.21 14.31
C ALA A 178 25.15 -18.81 15.64
N THR A 179 23.90 -19.25 15.72
CA THR A 179 23.44 -20.13 16.80
C THR A 179 22.56 -21.22 16.23
N ALA A 180 22.98 -22.44 16.55
CA ALA A 180 22.41 -23.69 16.15
C ALA A 180 21.21 -24.07 17.02
N GLY A 181 20.34 -24.93 16.45
CA GLY A 181 19.62 -25.94 17.22
C GLY A 181 18.14 -25.65 17.47
N GLY A 182 17.32 -26.67 17.22
CA GLY A 182 15.97 -26.76 17.82
C GLY A 182 14.87 -27.20 16.87
N GLY A 183 15.00 -28.36 16.24
CA GLY A 183 13.88 -28.99 15.54
C GLY A 183 12.89 -29.56 16.55
N ASN A 184 11.69 -28.98 16.63
CA ASN A 184 10.56 -29.56 17.36
C ASN A 184 9.45 -29.95 16.39
N LYS A 185 9.33 -31.28 16.21
CA LYS A 185 8.20 -31.95 15.58
C LYS A 185 6.95 -31.72 16.42
N LEU A 186 5.92 -31.08 15.86
CA LEU A 186 4.59 -31.08 16.44
C LEU A 186 3.69 -32.02 15.63
N SER A 187 3.21 -33.02 16.35
CA SER A 187 2.29 -34.07 15.95
C SER A 187 0.93 -33.48 15.58
N ALA A 188 0.43 -33.86 14.41
CA ALA A 188 -0.98 -33.65 14.03
C ALA A 188 -1.84 -34.79 14.62
N PRO A 189 -3.06 -34.51 15.13
CA PRO A 189 -4.08 -35.53 15.27
C PRO A 189 -5.02 -35.52 14.05
N LEU A 190 -5.12 -36.71 13.44
CA LEU A 190 -6.13 -37.16 12.49
C LEU A 190 -7.55 -36.95 13.03
N LEU A 191 -8.43 -36.32 12.25
CA LEU A 191 -9.89 -36.46 12.36
C LEU A 191 -10.45 -36.83 10.99
N ALA A 192 -10.34 -38.12 10.65
CA ALA A 192 -11.14 -38.78 9.63
C ALA A 192 -12.22 -39.61 10.35
N SER A 193 -13.43 -39.08 10.49
CA SER A 193 -14.67 -39.81 10.79
C SER A 193 -15.82 -38.83 10.98
N LEU A 194 -16.64 -38.60 9.94
CA LEU A 194 -18.07 -38.23 10.01
C LEU A 194 -18.63 -37.87 8.63
N LEU A 195 -18.58 -38.79 7.66
CA LEU A 195 -19.45 -38.73 6.47
C LEU A 195 -19.96 -40.13 6.14
N THR A 196 -20.88 -40.61 6.96
CA THR A 196 -21.84 -41.65 6.57
C THR A 196 -23.16 -41.32 7.24
N SER A 197 -24.26 -41.52 6.50
CA SER A 197 -25.66 -41.21 6.83
C SER A 197 -26.05 -39.75 6.58
N ARG A 198 -27.14 -39.42 5.87
CA ARG A 198 -28.28 -40.24 5.45
C ARG A 198 -29.10 -39.43 4.44
N ILE A 199 -29.11 -39.86 3.18
CA ILE A 199 -30.07 -39.35 2.19
C ILE A 199 -31.36 -40.14 2.42
N GLY A 200 -32.37 -39.49 2.99
CA GLY A 200 -33.72 -40.02 3.15
C GLY A 200 -34.69 -39.21 2.29
N ALA A 201 -35.05 -39.78 1.15
CA ALA A 201 -36.22 -39.40 0.37
C ALA A 201 -37.49 -39.69 1.18
N GLY A 202 -38.52 -38.84 1.04
CA GLY A 202 -39.78 -38.98 1.76
C GLY A 202 -40.90 -38.16 1.13
N GLU A 203 -41.37 -38.67 0.00
CA GLU A 203 -42.64 -38.34 -0.66
C GLU A 203 -43.78 -39.06 0.08
N ALA A 204 -44.91 -38.39 0.33
CA ALA A 204 -46.30 -38.89 0.18
C ALA A 204 -47.33 -38.15 1.07
N LEU A 205 -48.43 -37.78 0.41
CA LEU A 205 -49.72 -37.40 0.99
C LEU A 205 -50.32 -38.50 1.87
N ALA A 206 -51.11 -38.11 2.89
CA ALA A 206 -52.49 -38.60 3.06
C ALA A 206 -53.25 -37.84 4.16
N GLU A 207 -54.54 -37.69 3.88
CA GLU A 207 -55.62 -37.01 4.60
C GLU A 207 -56.32 -37.92 5.63
N ALA A 208 -57.13 -37.30 6.50
CA ALA A 208 -58.29 -37.84 7.25
C ALA A 208 -58.17 -38.11 8.78
N ALA A 209 -58.70 -37.14 9.53
CA ALA A 209 -59.85 -37.25 10.48
C ALA A 209 -59.80 -38.14 11.77
N PRO A 210 -60.65 -37.85 12.78
CA PRO A 210 -60.27 -37.86 14.20
C PRO A 210 -60.96 -38.94 15.06
N ALA A 211 -60.36 -39.29 16.20
CA ALA A 211 -61.10 -39.72 17.41
C ALA A 211 -60.18 -39.76 18.64
N ALA A 212 -60.78 -39.43 19.78
CA ALA A 212 -60.21 -39.42 21.12
C ALA A 212 -59.60 -40.75 21.56
N ASP A 213 -58.50 -40.72 22.30
CA ASP A 213 -58.52 -41.27 23.67
C ASP A 213 -57.32 -40.82 24.52
N SER A 214 -57.60 -40.75 25.81
CA SER A 214 -56.77 -40.23 26.89
C SER A 214 -55.53 -41.10 27.13
N ARG A 215 -54.33 -40.49 27.05
CA ARG A 215 -53.09 -41.06 27.61
C ARG A 215 -52.30 -40.00 28.36
N LEU A 216 -52.19 -40.24 29.66
CA LEU A 216 -51.30 -39.55 30.61
C LEU A 216 -49.87 -39.50 30.05
N MET A 217 -49.47 -38.34 29.56
CA MET A 217 -48.10 -38.01 29.20
C MET A 217 -47.31 -37.76 30.49
N ALA A 218 -46.33 -38.62 30.75
CA ALA A 218 -45.28 -38.34 31.70
C ALA A 218 -44.52 -37.06 31.28
N PRO A 219 -44.06 -36.23 32.23
CA PRO A 219 -43.27 -35.05 31.91
C PRO A 219 -41.94 -35.50 31.32
N VAL A 220 -41.86 -35.48 29.99
CA VAL A 220 -40.58 -35.53 29.26
C VAL A 220 -39.84 -34.27 29.68
N ALA A 221 -38.78 -34.44 30.45
CA ALA A 221 -37.86 -33.37 30.80
C ALA A 221 -37.33 -32.76 29.50
N THR A 222 -37.85 -31.58 29.16
CA THR A 222 -37.34 -30.76 28.06
C THR A 222 -35.85 -30.54 28.34
N PRO A 223 -34.93 -30.99 27.47
CA PRO A 223 -33.53 -30.67 27.65
C PRO A 223 -33.44 -29.15 27.65
N ALA A 224 -32.93 -28.60 28.75
CA ALA A 224 -32.67 -27.17 28.89
C ALA A 224 -32.00 -26.70 27.61
N GLN A 225 -32.71 -25.87 26.83
CA GLN A 225 -32.14 -25.21 25.68
C GLN A 225 -30.96 -24.42 26.23
N GLN A 226 -29.74 -24.90 25.98
CA GLN A 226 -28.54 -24.11 26.18
C GLN A 226 -28.73 -22.91 25.27
N GLU A 227 -29.14 -21.79 25.84
CA GLU A 227 -29.15 -20.50 25.17
C GLU A 227 -27.76 -20.35 24.56
N LEU A 228 -27.70 -20.44 23.24
CA LEU A 228 -26.48 -20.22 22.49
C LEU A 228 -25.94 -18.86 22.95
N PRO A 229 -24.68 -18.78 23.41
CA PRO A 229 -24.06 -17.51 23.72
C PRO A 229 -24.25 -16.60 22.51
N GLY A 230 -25.07 -15.56 22.68
CA GLY A 230 -25.32 -14.60 21.61
C GLY A 230 -23.99 -13.98 21.17
N PRO A 231 -23.92 -13.50 19.91
CA PRO A 231 -22.73 -12.83 19.41
C PRO A 231 -22.33 -11.74 20.40
N VAL A 232 -21.09 -11.82 20.91
CA VAL A 232 -20.56 -10.87 21.90
C VAL A 232 -20.47 -9.51 21.22
N GLU A 233 -21.52 -8.72 21.40
CA GLU A 233 -21.59 -7.37 20.85
C GLU A 233 -20.56 -6.52 21.59
N LEU A 234 -19.48 -6.15 20.89
CA LEU A 234 -18.45 -5.27 21.45
C LEU A 234 -19.12 -3.98 21.92
N SER A 235 -18.82 -3.58 23.16
CA SER A 235 -19.33 -2.30 23.64
C SER A 235 -18.85 -1.16 22.71
N PRO A 236 -19.64 -0.09 22.52
CA PRO A 236 -19.20 1.03 21.69
C PRO A 236 -17.87 1.65 22.15
N ALA A 237 -17.59 1.64 23.47
CA ALA A 237 -16.33 2.09 24.03
C ALA A 237 -15.16 1.17 23.64
N ASP A 238 -15.40 -0.13 23.57
CA ASP A 238 -14.41 -1.11 23.16
C ASP A 238 -14.03 -0.99 21.70
N LEU A 239 -15.03 -0.68 20.88
CA LEU A 239 -14.87 -0.48 19.45
C LEU A 239 -13.98 0.73 19.13
N VAL A 240 -14.22 1.88 19.79
CA VAL A 240 -13.45 3.12 19.57
C VAL A 240 -12.00 2.98 20.03
N ASN A 241 -11.77 2.21 21.09
CA ASN A 241 -10.44 1.94 21.63
C ASN A 241 -9.69 0.81 20.91
N HIS A 242 -10.30 0.18 19.91
CA HIS A 242 -9.65 -0.88 19.15
C HIS A 242 -8.46 -0.31 18.34
N PRO A 243 -7.28 -0.97 18.30
CA PRO A 243 -6.12 -0.45 17.59
C PRO A 243 -6.34 -0.17 16.09
N PHE A 244 -7.27 -0.89 15.44
CA PHE A 244 -7.66 -0.63 14.05
C PHE A 244 -8.45 0.66 13.83
N VAL A 245 -9.06 1.20 14.88
CA VAL A 245 -10.00 2.32 14.81
C VAL A 245 -9.40 3.57 15.45
N ARG A 246 -8.79 3.43 16.63
CA ARG A 246 -8.31 4.55 17.44
C ARG A 246 -7.32 5.40 16.66
N LEU A 247 -7.29 6.69 16.99
CA LEU A 247 -6.30 7.64 16.51
C LEU A 247 -5.57 8.22 17.72
N PRO A 248 -4.25 8.49 17.60
CA PRO A 248 -3.50 9.14 18.66
C PRO A 248 -4.01 10.55 18.94
N VAL A 249 -3.81 11.00 20.17
CA VAL A 249 -4.10 12.38 20.58
C VAL A 249 -2.80 13.19 20.49
N PRO A 250 -2.74 14.28 19.69
CA PRO A 250 -1.57 15.13 19.66
C PRO A 250 -1.32 15.79 21.03
N LYS A 251 -0.07 15.77 21.50
CA LYS A 251 0.38 16.47 22.71
C LYS A 251 0.51 17.97 22.42
N LEU A 252 -0.63 18.64 22.24
CA LEU A 252 -0.69 20.06 21.91
C LEU A 252 -0.17 20.91 23.07
N SER A 253 1.09 21.34 22.97
CA SER A 253 1.58 22.52 23.69
C SER A 253 1.12 23.77 22.94
N LYS A 254 0.75 24.83 23.66
CA LYS A 254 0.04 26.04 23.16
C LYS A 254 0.67 26.78 21.95
N VAL A 255 1.85 26.38 21.46
CA VAL A 255 2.57 27.04 20.38
C VAL A 255 2.36 26.25 19.08
N HIS A 256 1.56 26.85 18.20
CA HIS A 256 1.03 26.26 16.98
C HIS A 256 2.11 26.22 15.88
N GLN A 257 2.90 25.16 15.80
CA GLN A 257 3.58 24.86 14.55
C GLN A 257 2.65 24.02 13.68
N VAL A 258 2.29 24.57 12.53
CA VAL A 258 1.44 23.91 11.54
C VAL A 258 2.32 22.90 10.79
N ILE A 259 2.43 21.69 11.32
CA ILE A 259 2.98 20.57 10.57
C ILE A 259 1.96 20.21 9.51
N VAL A 260 2.33 20.35 8.24
CA VAL A 260 1.47 20.09 7.09
C VAL A 260 2.08 19.04 6.18
N VAL A 261 1.24 18.16 5.66
CA VAL A 261 1.54 17.31 4.52
C VAL A 261 1.60 18.17 3.27
N ASP A 262 2.74 18.14 2.59
CA ASP A 262 2.98 18.86 1.34
C ASP A 262 2.48 18.02 0.14
N PHE A 263 1.20 18.18 -0.18
CA PHE A 263 0.55 17.49 -1.30
C PHE A 263 1.14 17.89 -2.66
N GLU A 264 1.50 19.15 -2.84
CA GLU A 264 2.00 19.64 -4.12
C GLU A 264 3.32 18.95 -4.45
N ARG A 265 4.21 18.86 -3.47
CA ARG A 265 5.44 18.08 -3.61
C ARG A 265 5.15 16.61 -3.85
N ALA A 266 4.30 15.96 -3.04
CA ALA A 266 4.01 14.54 -3.18
C ALA A 266 3.43 14.16 -4.56
N LEU A 267 2.65 15.05 -5.18
CA LEU A 267 2.02 14.82 -6.50
C LEU A 267 2.90 15.24 -7.69
N THR A 268 3.99 15.97 -7.45
CA THR A 268 4.92 16.44 -8.50
C THR A 268 6.23 15.66 -8.55
N THR A 269 6.54 14.86 -7.52
CA THR A 269 7.72 14.00 -7.54
C THR A 269 7.67 13.04 -8.73
N ALA A 270 8.76 12.93 -9.49
CA ALA A 270 8.79 12.13 -10.70
C ALA A 270 8.91 10.61 -10.44
N ILE A 271 9.42 10.22 -9.26
CA ILE A 271 9.75 8.82 -8.95
C ILE A 271 9.27 8.48 -7.53
N GLY A 272 8.08 7.88 -7.47
CA GLY A 272 7.52 7.30 -6.26
C GLY A 272 8.26 6.07 -5.75
N THR A 273 8.22 5.87 -4.43
CA THR A 273 8.56 4.59 -3.79
C THR A 273 7.70 3.49 -4.41
N ARG A 274 8.31 2.39 -4.88
CA ARG A 274 7.58 1.31 -5.59
C ARG A 274 6.76 0.40 -4.68
N SER A 275 6.97 0.46 -3.38
CA SER A 275 6.28 -0.39 -2.40
C SER A 275 5.68 0.48 -1.31
N ALA A 276 4.36 0.36 -1.10
CA ALA A 276 3.66 1.02 0.00
C ALA A 276 3.95 0.38 1.37
N ILE A 277 4.42 -0.87 1.39
CA ILE A 277 4.45 -1.67 2.63
C ILE A 277 5.30 -1.03 3.74
N PRO A 278 6.53 -0.54 3.49
CA PRO A 278 7.31 0.11 4.54
C PRO A 278 6.63 1.37 5.11
N SER A 279 6.10 2.24 4.24
CA SER A 279 5.40 3.44 4.67
C SER A 279 4.09 3.11 5.39
N LEU A 280 3.36 2.05 5.00
CA LEU A 280 2.19 1.55 5.72
C LEU A 280 2.54 1.01 7.12
N GLN A 281 3.64 0.28 7.25
CA GLN A 281 4.13 -0.20 8.55
C GLN A 281 4.51 0.97 9.47
N LYS A 282 5.20 1.97 8.92
CA LYS A 282 5.55 3.21 9.62
C LYS A 282 4.30 3.97 10.07
N ALA A 283 3.33 4.15 9.17
CA ALA A 283 2.05 4.78 9.47
C ALA A 283 1.31 4.06 10.60
N ARG A 284 1.26 2.71 10.57
CA ARG A 284 0.67 1.91 11.65
C ARG A 284 1.36 2.17 12.98
N GLN A 285 2.69 2.16 13.03
CA GLN A 285 3.44 2.38 14.27
C GLN A 285 3.10 3.74 14.89
N LEU A 286 3.08 4.80 14.06
CA LEU A 286 2.75 6.16 14.48
C LEU A 286 1.28 6.29 14.92
N LEU A 287 0.34 5.68 14.18
CA LEU A 287 -1.09 5.70 14.50
C LEU A 287 -1.46 4.77 15.67
N ALA A 288 -0.58 3.85 16.06
CA ALA A 288 -0.76 3.01 17.24
C ALA A 288 -0.31 3.70 18.55
N LEU A 289 0.31 4.86 18.46
CA LEU A 289 0.63 5.67 19.64
C LEU A 289 -0.67 6.15 20.32
N GLU A 290 -0.61 6.32 21.64
CA GLU A 290 -1.73 6.92 22.38
C GLU A 290 -1.65 8.45 22.34
N VAL A 291 -0.43 8.97 22.49
CA VAL A 291 -0.10 10.38 22.47
C VAL A 291 1.07 10.58 21.52
N VAL A 292 0.96 11.60 20.65
CA VAL A 292 1.94 11.88 19.59
C VAL A 292 2.60 13.23 19.87
N ASP A 293 3.93 13.27 19.81
CA ASP A 293 4.69 14.50 19.99
C ASP A 293 4.96 15.24 18.65
N VAL A 294 5.70 16.36 18.70
CA VAL A 294 5.98 17.17 17.50
C VAL A 294 6.85 16.40 16.49
N SER A 295 7.80 15.60 16.98
CA SER A 295 8.67 14.79 16.12
C SER A 295 7.88 13.69 15.41
N ASP A 296 7.00 13.01 16.14
CA ASP A 296 6.11 11.99 15.58
C ASP A 296 5.15 12.60 14.54
N MET A 297 4.61 13.79 14.81
CA MET A 297 3.75 14.51 13.85
C MET A 297 4.52 14.87 12.56
N MET A 298 5.78 15.31 12.66
CA MET A 298 6.61 15.57 11.49
C MET A 298 6.84 14.29 10.68
N GLU A 299 7.10 13.19 11.37
CA GLU A 299 7.28 11.89 10.73
C GLU A 299 5.99 11.40 10.06
N MET A 300 4.84 11.58 10.69
CA MET A 300 3.53 11.31 10.08
C MET A 300 3.33 12.08 8.78
N ALA A 301 3.71 13.37 8.75
CA ALA A 301 3.58 14.18 7.55
C ALA A 301 4.44 13.65 6.39
N VAL A 302 5.66 13.20 6.68
CA VAL A 302 6.55 12.56 5.70
C VAL A 302 5.95 11.25 5.20
N VAL A 303 5.50 10.38 6.10
CA VAL A 303 4.90 9.08 5.74
C VAL A 303 3.64 9.26 4.90
N ALA A 304 2.80 10.24 5.24
CA ALA A 304 1.62 10.55 4.44
C ALA A 304 2.00 11.01 3.01
N ALA A 305 3.04 11.86 2.88
CA ALA A 305 3.53 12.28 1.57
C ALA A 305 4.04 11.09 0.73
N GLU A 306 4.81 10.18 1.32
CA GLU A 306 5.29 8.96 0.65
C GLU A 306 4.14 8.05 0.19
N LEU A 307 3.11 7.90 1.03
CA LEU A 307 1.92 7.11 0.71
C LEU A 307 1.10 7.75 -0.42
N ILE A 308 0.96 9.08 -0.41
CA ILE A 308 0.30 9.85 -1.47
C ILE A 308 1.05 9.67 -2.80
N GLU A 309 2.37 9.87 -2.78
CA GLU A 309 3.24 9.71 -3.92
C GLU A 309 3.13 8.28 -4.51
N HIS A 310 3.25 7.26 -3.66
CA HIS A 310 3.10 5.86 -4.09
C HIS A 310 1.74 5.61 -4.76
N ALA A 311 0.64 5.99 -4.10
CA ALA A 311 -0.69 5.70 -4.63
C ALA A 311 -0.99 6.47 -5.92
N TYR A 312 -0.55 7.72 -6.03
CA TYR A 312 -0.73 8.52 -7.23
C TYR A 312 -0.06 7.89 -8.47
N HIS A 313 1.13 7.31 -8.30
CA HIS A 313 1.87 6.72 -9.41
C HIS A 313 1.53 5.26 -9.71
N TYR A 314 1.21 4.45 -8.69
CA TYR A 314 1.14 3.00 -8.83
C TYR A 314 -0.26 2.41 -8.61
N GLU A 315 -1.21 3.16 -8.06
CA GLU A 315 -2.54 2.66 -7.69
C GLU A 315 -3.69 3.12 -8.62
N CYS A 316 -3.35 3.51 -9.85
CA CYS A 316 -4.32 4.06 -10.81
C CYS A 316 -5.12 3.04 -11.62
N GLN A 317 -4.71 1.77 -11.62
CA GLN A 317 -5.32 0.76 -12.50
C GLN A 317 -6.80 0.50 -12.14
N ASP A 318 -7.70 0.57 -13.14
CA ASP A 318 -9.08 0.11 -13.02
C ASP A 318 -9.14 -1.40 -12.78
N LEU A 319 -9.91 -1.84 -11.78
CA LEU A 319 -10.05 -3.24 -11.38
C LEU A 319 -11.39 -3.87 -11.77
N SER A 320 -12.27 -3.15 -12.48
CA SER A 320 -13.62 -3.61 -12.88
C SER A 320 -13.62 -4.91 -13.69
N ARG A 321 -12.54 -5.20 -14.42
CA ARG A 321 -12.39 -6.39 -15.28
C ARG A 321 -11.44 -7.44 -14.70
N HIS A 322 -10.96 -7.24 -13.48
CA HIS A 322 -10.00 -8.16 -12.85
C HIS A 322 -10.73 -9.32 -12.18
N HIS A 323 -10.02 -10.43 -12.01
CA HIS A 323 -10.51 -11.50 -11.13
C HIS A 323 -10.67 -10.98 -9.70
N THR A 324 -11.79 -11.35 -9.05
CA THR A 324 -12.16 -10.87 -7.73
C THR A 324 -11.04 -11.01 -6.71
N PHE A 325 -10.34 -12.15 -6.65
CA PHE A 325 -9.24 -12.35 -5.70
C PHE A 325 -8.06 -11.38 -5.92
N ARG A 326 -7.73 -11.04 -7.19
CA ARG A 326 -6.71 -10.04 -7.52
C ARG A 326 -7.18 -8.62 -7.18
N ALA A 327 -8.45 -8.34 -7.46
CA ALA A 327 -9.07 -7.06 -7.13
C ALA A 327 -9.08 -6.83 -5.61
N VAL A 328 -9.45 -7.81 -4.79
CA VAL A 328 -9.40 -7.72 -3.32
C VAL A 328 -8.01 -7.34 -2.82
N LYS A 329 -6.95 -7.97 -3.33
CA LYS A 329 -5.58 -7.67 -2.89
C LYS A 329 -5.23 -6.20 -3.16
N ARG A 330 -5.53 -5.70 -4.36
CA ARG A 330 -5.21 -4.31 -4.76
C ARG A 330 -6.10 -3.28 -4.08
N LEU A 331 -7.41 -3.50 -4.05
CA LEU A 331 -8.34 -2.65 -3.29
C LEU A 331 -7.99 -2.63 -1.80
N GLY A 332 -7.53 -3.76 -1.25
CA GLY A 332 -7.03 -3.84 0.13
C GLY A 332 -5.87 -2.89 0.39
N VAL A 333 -4.85 -2.87 -0.48
CA VAL A 333 -3.73 -1.94 -0.37
C VAL A 333 -4.18 -0.49 -0.53
N ARG A 334 -5.01 -0.17 -1.53
CA ARG A 334 -5.57 1.18 -1.74
C ARG A 334 -6.34 1.69 -0.53
N PHE A 335 -7.18 0.83 0.04
CA PHE A 335 -7.92 1.11 1.26
C PHE A 335 -6.98 1.42 2.43
N LEU A 336 -5.93 0.62 2.64
CA LEU A 336 -4.97 0.85 3.72
C LEU A 336 -4.20 2.16 3.56
N ILE A 337 -3.79 2.49 2.32
CA ILE A 337 -3.11 3.76 2.02
C ILE A 337 -4.02 4.94 2.33
N LEU A 338 -5.25 4.93 1.81
CA LEU A 338 -6.20 6.02 2.02
C LEU A 338 -6.64 6.15 3.48
N ASP A 339 -6.89 5.04 4.19
CA ASP A 339 -7.21 5.08 5.62
C ASP A 339 -6.05 5.65 6.43
N ALA A 340 -4.80 5.27 6.13
CA ALA A 340 -3.62 5.81 6.79
C ALA A 340 -3.47 7.32 6.53
N VAL A 341 -3.59 7.78 5.27
CA VAL A 341 -3.50 9.20 4.91
C VAL A 341 -4.59 10.01 5.59
N VAL A 342 -5.86 9.61 5.51
CA VAL A 342 -6.98 10.32 6.16
C VAL A 342 -6.82 10.31 7.69
N SER A 343 -6.36 9.21 8.28
CA SER A 343 -6.07 9.11 9.71
C SER A 343 -4.98 10.09 10.14
N ILE A 344 -3.87 10.16 9.39
CA ILE A 344 -2.78 11.09 9.65
C ILE A 344 -3.26 12.54 9.52
N LEU A 345 -3.99 12.90 8.45
CA LEU A 345 -4.54 14.26 8.29
C LEU A 345 -5.47 14.64 9.45
N THR A 346 -6.25 13.68 9.95
CA THR A 346 -7.13 13.87 11.12
C THR A 346 -6.31 14.15 12.37
N VAL A 347 -5.25 13.39 12.63
CA VAL A 347 -4.34 13.59 13.78
C VAL A 347 -3.63 14.94 13.69
N LEU A 348 -3.14 15.30 12.50
CA LEU A 348 -2.50 16.59 12.23
C LEU A 348 -3.49 17.76 12.24
N ARG A 349 -4.80 17.49 12.28
CA ARG A 349 -5.89 18.48 12.13
C ARG A 349 -5.75 19.30 10.86
N GLN A 350 -5.23 18.68 9.80
CA GLN A 350 -5.04 19.30 8.51
C GLN A 350 -6.26 19.01 7.62
N THR A 351 -6.88 20.06 7.10
CA THR A 351 -7.82 19.94 5.98
C THR A 351 -7.01 20.10 4.69
N PRO A 352 -6.94 19.09 3.81
CA PRO A 352 -6.18 19.21 2.57
C PRO A 352 -6.85 20.23 1.63
N ASP A 353 -6.05 20.84 0.75
CA ASP A 353 -6.60 21.67 -0.32
C ASP A 353 -7.55 20.81 -1.19
N PRO A 354 -8.81 21.23 -1.43
CA PRO A 354 -9.78 20.41 -2.14
C PRO A 354 -9.33 19.99 -3.54
N LYS A 355 -8.60 20.84 -4.27
CA LYS A 355 -8.16 20.54 -5.64
C LYS A 355 -7.02 19.53 -5.65
N LEU A 356 -6.07 19.68 -4.72
CA LEU A 356 -4.98 18.71 -4.57
C LEU A 356 -5.51 17.36 -4.07
N TRP A 357 -6.49 17.36 -3.16
CA TRP A 357 -7.13 16.15 -2.67
C TRP A 357 -7.92 15.43 -3.76
N GLU A 358 -8.72 16.15 -4.55
CA GLU A 358 -9.44 15.61 -5.71
C GLU A 358 -8.46 15.02 -6.72
N ARG A 359 -7.42 15.76 -7.10
CA ARG A 359 -6.37 15.27 -8.01
C ARG A 359 -5.70 13.99 -7.52
N PHE A 360 -5.38 13.91 -6.22
CA PHE A 360 -4.81 12.72 -5.61
C PHE A 360 -5.79 11.54 -5.65
N THR A 361 -7.03 11.76 -5.22
CA THR A 361 -8.02 10.69 -5.06
C THR A 361 -8.60 10.18 -6.37
N ASP A 362 -8.71 11.04 -7.38
CA ASP A 362 -9.13 10.65 -8.74
C ASP A 362 -8.10 9.77 -9.44
N ALA A 363 -6.82 9.90 -9.09
CA ALA A 363 -5.79 9.00 -9.58
C ALA A 363 -5.95 7.57 -9.03
N ILE A 364 -6.70 7.37 -7.94
CA ILE A 364 -6.91 6.05 -7.32
C ILE A 364 -8.28 5.51 -7.75
N SER A 365 -8.28 4.41 -8.50
CA SER A 365 -9.51 3.75 -8.92
C SER A 365 -10.15 2.98 -7.75
N ASP A 366 -11.42 3.25 -7.49
CA ASP A 366 -12.27 2.53 -6.53
C ASP A 366 -13.15 1.46 -7.19
N ALA A 367 -13.00 1.25 -8.50
CA ALA A 367 -13.82 0.32 -9.27
C ALA A 367 -13.60 -1.12 -8.83
N ALA A 368 -14.70 -1.84 -8.60
CA ALA A 368 -14.73 -3.25 -8.23
C ALA A 368 -15.31 -4.10 -9.37
N PRO A 369 -14.85 -5.36 -9.54
CA PRO A 369 -15.56 -6.33 -10.37
C PRO A 369 -17.03 -6.45 -9.95
N PRO A 370 -17.97 -6.55 -10.91
CA PRO A 370 -19.38 -6.72 -10.59
C PRO A 370 -19.59 -8.03 -9.79
N PRO A 371 -20.51 -8.05 -8.82
CA PRO A 371 -20.90 -9.29 -8.15
C PRO A 371 -21.34 -10.32 -9.19
N THR A 372 -20.80 -11.54 -9.12
CA THR A 372 -21.19 -12.59 -10.06
C THR A 372 -22.47 -13.26 -9.57
N GLU A 373 -23.51 -13.30 -10.41
CA GLU A 373 -24.87 -13.77 -10.04
C GLU A 373 -25.03 -15.30 -9.97
N ARG A 374 -23.99 -16.09 -10.26
CA ARG A 374 -24.14 -17.55 -10.34
C ARG A 374 -24.34 -18.19 -8.95
N ALA A 375 -25.32 -19.07 -8.84
CA ALA A 375 -25.76 -19.65 -7.56
C ALA A 375 -24.80 -20.68 -6.91
N ASN A 376 -23.72 -21.10 -7.59
CA ASN A 376 -22.91 -22.26 -7.17
C ASN A 376 -21.47 -21.86 -6.82
N PHE A 377 -21.28 -20.85 -5.98
CA PHE A 377 -19.94 -20.42 -5.56
C PHE A 377 -19.49 -21.08 -4.27
N ALA A 378 -18.22 -21.47 -4.23
CA ALA A 378 -17.55 -21.79 -2.99
C ALA A 378 -17.60 -20.58 -2.03
N ALA A 379 -17.73 -20.84 -0.72
CA ALA A 379 -17.82 -19.81 0.33
C ALA A 379 -16.72 -18.73 0.19
N ARG A 380 -15.51 -19.14 -0.20
CA ARG A 380 -14.37 -18.23 -0.44
C ARG A 380 -14.63 -17.20 -1.55
N THR A 381 -15.31 -17.57 -2.63
CA THR A 381 -15.64 -16.65 -3.73
C THR A 381 -16.69 -15.63 -3.31
N LEU A 382 -17.68 -16.06 -2.52
CA LEU A 382 -18.67 -15.16 -1.92
C LEU A 382 -18.00 -14.17 -0.97
N PHE A 383 -17.10 -14.66 -0.11
CA PHE A 383 -16.30 -13.81 0.79
C PHE A 383 -15.53 -12.73 0.02
N PHE A 384 -14.79 -13.09 -1.03
CA PHE A 384 -14.03 -12.12 -1.82
C PHE A 384 -14.92 -11.14 -2.57
N THR A 385 -16.05 -11.59 -3.11
CA THR A 385 -17.01 -10.71 -3.78
C THR A 385 -17.55 -9.67 -2.80
N HIS A 386 -17.98 -10.11 -1.62
CA HIS A 386 -18.46 -9.21 -0.56
C HIS A 386 -17.38 -8.26 -0.07
N LEU A 387 -16.15 -8.75 0.18
CA LEU A 387 -15.03 -7.92 0.60
C LEU A 387 -14.66 -6.86 -0.45
N THR A 388 -14.68 -7.21 -1.74
CA THR A 388 -14.39 -6.28 -2.83
C THR A 388 -15.39 -5.10 -2.83
N GLN A 389 -16.69 -5.40 -2.72
CA GLN A 389 -17.73 -4.36 -2.68
C GLN A 389 -17.57 -3.46 -1.44
N LYS A 390 -17.28 -4.06 -0.27
CA LYS A 390 -17.00 -3.29 0.95
C LYS A 390 -15.79 -2.38 0.81
N LEU A 391 -14.69 -2.87 0.24
CA LEU A 391 -13.50 -2.06 0.01
C LEU A 391 -13.77 -0.91 -0.94
N SER A 392 -14.48 -1.15 -2.05
CA SER A 392 -14.87 -0.10 -3.01
C SER A 392 -15.68 1.01 -2.33
N SER A 393 -16.73 0.64 -1.57
CA SER A 393 -17.54 1.61 -0.82
C SER A 393 -16.72 2.38 0.22
N ALA A 394 -15.84 1.71 0.96
CA ALA A 394 -14.99 2.35 1.96
C ALA A 394 -13.97 3.31 1.33
N ILE A 395 -13.38 2.95 0.19
CA ILE A 395 -12.51 3.83 -0.59
C ILE A 395 -13.28 5.09 -1.03
N GLN A 396 -14.52 4.96 -1.49
CA GLN A 396 -15.33 6.13 -1.88
C GLN A 396 -15.58 7.10 -0.71
N LEU A 397 -15.77 6.60 0.52
CA LEU A 397 -15.85 7.45 1.72
C LEU A 397 -14.52 8.14 1.98
N LEU A 398 -13.41 7.37 1.93
CA LEU A 398 -12.08 7.91 2.14
C LEU A 398 -11.70 8.96 1.10
N LYS A 399 -12.12 8.81 -0.17
CA LYS A 399 -11.94 9.83 -1.22
C LYS A 399 -12.63 11.16 -0.89
N ARG A 400 -13.62 11.19 0.01
CA ARG A 400 -14.25 12.41 0.55
C ARG A 400 -13.55 12.95 1.80
N ALA A 401 -12.35 12.45 2.10
CA ALA A 401 -11.62 12.68 3.34
C ALA A 401 -12.41 12.27 4.60
N GLN A 402 -13.30 11.27 4.48
CA GLN A 402 -14.11 10.74 5.59
C GLN A 402 -13.72 9.30 5.87
N ARG A 403 -13.43 8.99 7.14
CA ARG A 403 -13.19 7.60 7.54
C ARG A 403 -14.51 6.84 7.64
N PRO A 404 -14.55 5.54 7.28
CA PRO A 404 -15.70 4.69 7.56
C PRO A 404 -16.03 4.65 9.06
N GLU A 405 -17.29 4.34 9.38
CA GLU A 405 -17.71 4.14 10.77
C GLU A 405 -16.82 3.12 11.50
N PRO A 406 -16.51 3.32 12.79
CA PRO A 406 -15.65 2.42 13.57
C PRO A 406 -15.94 0.93 13.41
N ALA A 407 -17.21 0.54 13.44
CA ALA A 407 -17.66 -0.85 13.32
C ALA A 407 -17.33 -1.43 11.93
N GLU A 408 -17.55 -0.63 10.89
CA GLU A 408 -17.26 -1.03 9.52
C GLU A 408 -15.76 -1.10 9.26
N LEU A 409 -15.00 -0.11 9.73
CA LEU A 409 -13.55 -0.08 9.62
C LEU A 409 -12.91 -1.31 10.29
N LEU A 410 -13.34 -1.64 11.52
CA LEU A 410 -12.91 -2.85 12.24
C LEU A 410 -13.25 -4.11 11.43
N LYS A 411 -14.49 -4.22 10.95
CA LYS A 411 -14.96 -5.36 10.16
C LYS A 411 -14.12 -5.56 8.89
N ILE A 412 -13.85 -4.50 8.13
CA ILE A 412 -13.05 -4.56 6.91
C ILE A 412 -11.61 -5.01 7.23
N LYS A 413 -10.96 -4.42 8.22
CA LYS A 413 -9.58 -4.79 8.59
C LYS A 413 -9.49 -6.24 9.11
N ARG A 414 -10.46 -6.72 9.87
CA ARG A 414 -10.55 -8.15 10.26
C ARG A 414 -10.71 -9.07 9.06
N MET A 415 -11.54 -8.70 8.08
CA MET A 415 -11.67 -9.45 6.84
C MET A 415 -10.37 -9.47 6.01
N LEU A 416 -9.57 -8.39 6.05
CA LEU A 416 -8.30 -8.31 5.33
C LEU A 416 -7.18 -9.13 5.99
N PHE A 417 -7.12 -9.18 7.32
CA PHE A 417 -5.96 -9.69 8.04
C PHE A 417 -6.21 -10.93 8.92
N CYS A 418 -7.40 -11.04 9.52
CA CYS A 418 -7.68 -11.99 10.60
C CYS A 418 -8.58 -13.15 10.16
N SER A 419 -9.35 -13.01 9.07
CA SER A 419 -10.23 -14.06 8.57
C SER A 419 -9.44 -15.25 7.99
N GLU A 420 -9.98 -16.45 8.14
CA GLU A 420 -9.48 -17.65 7.44
C GLU A 420 -9.46 -17.45 5.91
N TYR A 421 -10.38 -16.66 5.36
CA TYR A 421 -10.44 -16.36 3.93
C TYR A 421 -9.65 -15.12 3.52
N SER A 422 -8.86 -14.53 4.42
CA SER A 422 -8.05 -13.34 4.10
C SER A 422 -7.16 -13.59 2.87
N PRO A 423 -6.95 -12.58 1.99
CA PRO A 423 -6.09 -12.72 0.83
C PRO A 423 -4.68 -13.17 1.22
N SER A 424 -4.11 -14.15 0.50
CA SER A 424 -2.80 -14.74 0.84
C SER A 424 -1.69 -13.68 0.95
N GLY A 425 -1.68 -12.70 0.05
CA GLY A 425 -0.72 -11.58 0.09
C GLY A 425 -0.80 -10.70 1.35
N LEU A 426 -1.95 -10.65 2.02
CA LEU A 426 -2.13 -9.92 3.29
C LEU A 426 -1.93 -10.81 4.52
N LYS A 427 -1.75 -12.12 4.32
CA LYS A 427 -1.33 -13.09 5.35
C LYS A 427 0.18 -13.20 5.49
N GLN A 428 0.95 -12.50 4.66
CA GLN A 428 2.41 -12.52 4.73
C GLN A 428 2.91 -11.83 6.02
N ARG A 429 4.16 -12.11 6.40
CA ARG A 429 4.76 -11.71 7.70
C ARG A 429 4.78 -10.20 7.91
N GLU A 430 4.87 -9.45 6.82
CA GLU A 430 4.84 -7.99 6.83
C GLU A 430 3.57 -7.44 7.49
N PHE A 431 2.49 -8.22 7.49
CA PHE A 431 1.19 -7.88 8.07
C PHE A 431 0.91 -8.52 9.44
N ASP A 432 1.85 -9.29 10.02
CA ASP A 432 1.66 -9.93 11.33
C ASP A 432 1.33 -8.93 12.42
N SER A 433 1.92 -7.74 12.32
CA SER A 433 1.68 -6.66 13.27
C SER A 433 0.22 -6.19 13.30
N TRP A 434 -0.49 -6.21 12.16
CA TRP A 434 -1.94 -5.93 12.13
C TRP A 434 -2.76 -7.06 12.77
N ARG A 435 -2.36 -8.32 12.61
CA ARG A 435 -3.04 -9.44 13.30
C ARG A 435 -2.85 -9.38 14.82
N ALA A 436 -1.66 -8.98 15.26
CA ALA A 436 -1.36 -8.78 16.67
C ALA A 436 -2.23 -7.68 17.30
N ASP A 437 -2.52 -6.60 16.55
CA ASP A 437 -3.40 -5.52 16.99
C ASP A 437 -4.82 -5.98 17.32
N ASP A 438 -5.35 -6.93 16.56
CA ASP A 438 -6.67 -7.52 16.81
C ASP A 438 -6.64 -8.49 18.01
N SER A 439 -5.54 -9.24 18.15
CA SER A 439 -5.34 -10.24 19.20
C SER A 439 -5.11 -9.62 20.59
N ASN A 440 -4.47 -8.44 20.64
CA ASN A 440 -4.06 -7.79 21.90
C ASN A 440 -5.22 -7.34 22.80
N ARG A 441 -6.48 -7.44 22.35
CA ARG A 441 -7.66 -7.22 23.20
C ARG A 441 -8.27 -8.50 23.75
N PHE A 442 -8.08 -9.63 23.09
CA PHE A 442 -8.65 -10.92 23.51
C PHE A 442 -7.83 -11.64 24.59
N PHE A 443 -6.56 -11.29 24.80
CA PHE A 443 -5.84 -11.77 25.98
C PHE A 443 -6.27 -11.10 27.29
N ALA A 444 -7.10 -10.05 27.22
CA ALA A 444 -7.77 -9.50 28.40
C ALA A 444 -9.16 -10.11 28.67
N LEU A 445 -9.74 -10.83 27.69
CA LEU A 445 -11.05 -11.47 27.79
C LEU A 445 -11.04 -12.80 27.01
N GLU A 446 -10.57 -13.85 27.68
CA GLU A 446 -10.91 -15.27 27.49
C GLU A 446 -11.28 -15.80 26.08
N LEU A 447 -10.48 -16.77 25.61
CA LEU A 447 -10.95 -18.10 25.15
C LEU A 447 -12.40 -18.17 24.58
N LEU A 448 -12.59 -18.00 23.28
CA LEU A 448 -13.83 -18.38 22.57
C LEU A 448 -13.45 -19.11 21.26
N SER A 449 -13.53 -20.44 21.22
CA SER A 449 -14.67 -21.33 20.87
C SER A 449 -14.95 -21.43 19.34
N PRO A 450 -14.61 -22.56 18.67
CA PRO A 450 -14.63 -22.73 17.21
C PRO A 450 -15.98 -22.70 16.45
N GLN A 451 -17.10 -22.25 17.03
CA GLN A 451 -18.44 -22.48 16.46
C GLN A 451 -18.95 -21.42 15.46
N GLU A 452 -18.22 -20.33 15.19
CA GLU A 452 -18.73 -19.23 14.34
C GLU A 452 -18.53 -19.41 12.82
N ILE A 453 -17.95 -20.53 12.35
CA ILE A 453 -17.71 -20.76 10.91
C ILE A 453 -18.94 -21.35 10.18
N GLU A 454 -19.91 -21.97 10.88
CA GLU A 454 -21.06 -22.62 10.23
C GLU A 454 -22.16 -21.65 9.73
N MET A 455 -22.12 -20.37 10.13
CA MET A 455 -23.22 -19.43 9.83
C MET A 455 -23.13 -18.78 8.43
N TYR A 456 -22.10 -19.05 7.64
CA TYR A 456 -21.95 -18.53 6.27
C TYR A 456 -22.10 -19.60 5.16
N THR A 457 -22.53 -20.81 5.51
CA THR A 457 -22.66 -21.95 4.58
C THR A 457 -24.11 -22.34 4.23
N HIS A 458 -25.12 -21.56 4.61
CA HIS A 458 -26.52 -21.84 4.29
C HIS A 458 -27.19 -20.77 3.43
#